data_AF-A0A353RBD3-F1
#
_entry.id   AF-A0A353RBD3-F1
#
_cell.length_a   1.000
_cell.length_b   1.000
_cell.length_c   1.000
_cell.angle_alpha   90.00
_cell.angle_beta   90.00
_cell.angle_gamma   90.00
#
_symmetry.space_group_name_H-M   'P 1'
#
loop_
_entity.id
_entity.type
_entity.pdbx_description
1 polymer ?
#
loop_
_entity_poly.entity_id
_entity_poly.type
_entity_poly.pdbx_seq_one_letter_code
_entity_poly.pdbx_strand_id
1 'polypeptide(L)'
;KEEVVEYEIGQVQQLGVKIECNVVVGRSVTIDQLMEHEGFDAVFVGSGAGLPKFMGIPGENFNGVVSANEFLTRNNLMAAYSPDSDTPIYVGRRVAVVGGGNVAMDAART
;
A
#
# COMPACT_ATOMS: atom_id res chain seq x y z
N LYS A 1 14.69 6.58 0.22
CA LYS A 1 13.95 5.40 -0.32
C LYS A 1 13.25 5.80 -1.60
N GLU A 2 12.47 6.89 -1.57
CA GLU A 2 11.74 7.42 -2.73
C GLU A 2 12.62 7.65 -3.96
N GLU A 3 13.73 8.38 -3.84
CA GLU A 3 14.66 8.63 -4.97
C GLU A 3 15.18 7.34 -5.65
N VAL A 4 15.44 6.29 -4.87
CA VAL A 4 15.93 5.01 -5.41
C VAL A 4 14.83 4.30 -6.18
N VAL A 5 13.61 4.29 -5.65
CA VAL A 5 12.45 3.67 -6.30
C VAL A 5 12.08 4.42 -7.57
N GLU A 6 12.10 5.76 -7.54
CA GLU A 6 11.83 6.59 -8.71
C GLU A 6 12.87 6.36 -9.82
N TYR A 7 14.14 6.26 -9.45
CA TYR A 7 15.20 5.90 -10.39
C TYR A 7 14.95 4.54 -11.05
N GLU A 8 14.62 3.51 -10.27
CA GLU A 8 14.33 2.16 -10.79
C GLU A 8 13.09 2.13 -11.69
N ILE A 9 12.01 2.83 -11.32
CA ILE A 9 10.81 2.99 -12.16
C ILE A 9 11.18 3.64 -13.49
N GLY A 10 12.00 4.70 -13.46
CA GLY A 10 12.47 5.39 -14.66
C GLY A 10 13.30 4.48 -15.58
N GLN A 11 14.13 3.60 -15.03
CA GLN A 11 14.86 2.59 -15.81
C GLN A 11 13.91 1.61 -16.51
N VAL A 12 12.89 1.13 -15.82
CA VAL A 12 11.88 0.22 -16.39
C VAL A 12 11.08 0.89 -17.50
N GLN A 13 10.72 2.16 -17.35
CA GLN A 13 10.06 2.94 -18.39
C GLN A 13 10.94 3.15 -19.63
N GLN A 14 12.26 3.38 -19.43
CA GLN A 14 13.21 3.52 -20.54
C GLN A 14 13.36 2.23 -21.36
N LEU A 15 13.06 1.06 -20.78
CA LEU A 15 13.00 -0.21 -21.50
C LEU A 15 11.70 -0.38 -22.33
N GLY A 16 10.80 0.62 -22.31
CA GLY A 16 9.55 0.62 -23.08
C GLY A 16 8.34 0.09 -22.31
N VAL A 17 8.46 -0.17 -21.01
CA VAL A 17 7.33 -0.62 -20.18
C VAL A 17 6.36 0.54 -19.93
N LYS A 18 5.06 0.29 -20.16
CA LYS A 18 3.98 1.21 -19.82
C LYS A 18 3.45 0.90 -18.43
N ILE A 19 3.23 1.94 -17.62
CA ILE A 19 2.72 1.81 -16.25
C ILE A 19 1.44 2.63 -16.16
N GLU A 20 0.31 1.94 -15.97
CA GLU A 20 -1.00 2.56 -15.79
C GLU A 20 -1.38 2.50 -14.31
N CYS A 21 -1.29 3.64 -13.62
CA CYS A 21 -1.66 3.77 -12.21
C CYS A 21 -3.19 3.93 -12.05
N ASN A 22 -3.68 3.76 -10.82
CA ASN A 22 -5.12 3.91 -10.48
C ASN A 22 -6.05 2.90 -11.19
N VAL A 23 -5.52 1.77 -11.64
CA VAL A 23 -6.29 0.68 -12.25
C VAL A 23 -6.37 -0.49 -11.28
N VAL A 24 -7.60 -0.83 -10.86
CA VAL A 24 -7.83 -1.99 -9.98
C VAL A 24 -8.33 -3.16 -10.83
N VAL A 25 -7.43 -4.08 -11.18
CA VAL A 25 -7.78 -5.30 -11.92
C VAL A 25 -8.77 -6.14 -11.10
N GLY A 26 -9.83 -6.62 -11.75
CA GLY A 26 -11.01 -7.26 -11.14
C GLY A 26 -12.15 -6.28 -10.82
N ARG A 27 -11.94 -4.96 -10.95
CA ARG A 27 -12.99 -3.93 -10.83
C ARG A 27 -13.03 -2.99 -12.03
N SER A 28 -11.90 -2.34 -12.31
CA SER A 28 -11.75 -1.39 -13.43
C SER A 28 -11.65 -2.13 -14.78
N VAL A 29 -10.90 -3.23 -14.81
CA VAL A 29 -10.71 -4.12 -15.96
C VAL A 29 -10.63 -5.57 -15.47
N THR A 30 -11.00 -6.55 -16.29
CA THR A 30 -10.83 -7.98 -15.98
C THR A 30 -9.68 -8.59 -16.78
N ILE A 31 -9.17 -9.75 -16.33
CA ILE A 31 -8.13 -10.49 -17.07
C ILE A 31 -8.65 -10.86 -18.47
N ASP A 32 -9.91 -11.30 -18.57
CA ASP A 32 -10.51 -11.65 -19.87
C ASP A 32 -10.54 -10.45 -20.82
N GLN A 33 -10.88 -9.26 -20.32
CA GLN A 33 -10.83 -8.04 -21.13
C GLN A 33 -9.41 -7.70 -21.61
N LEU A 34 -8.40 -7.88 -20.75
CA LEU A 34 -7.01 -7.66 -21.16
C LEU A 34 -6.60 -8.61 -22.30
N MET A 35 -6.96 -9.88 -22.18
CA MET A 35 -6.60 -10.90 -23.17
C MET A 35 -7.41 -10.75 -24.48
N GLU A 36 -8.72 -10.58 -24.39
CA GLU A 36 -9.63 -10.64 -25.54
C GLU A 36 -9.80 -9.30 -26.24
N HIS A 37 -9.80 -8.18 -25.50
CA HIS A 37 -10.16 -6.87 -26.04
C HIS A 37 -8.96 -5.93 -26.16
N GLU A 38 -8.00 -6.01 -25.24
CA GLU A 38 -6.79 -5.16 -25.27
C GLU A 38 -5.60 -5.81 -25.99
N GLY A 39 -5.73 -7.09 -26.39
CA GLY A 39 -4.76 -7.78 -27.25
C GLY A 39 -3.48 -8.20 -26.54
N PHE A 40 -3.51 -8.40 -25.22
CA PHE A 40 -2.38 -8.96 -24.50
C PHE A 40 -2.28 -10.48 -24.71
N ASP A 41 -1.07 -10.96 -25.02
CA ASP A 41 -0.81 -12.40 -25.24
C ASP A 41 -0.66 -13.20 -23.93
N ALA A 42 -0.31 -12.52 -22.83
CA ALA A 42 -0.06 -13.15 -21.53
C ALA A 42 -0.29 -12.17 -20.38
N VAL A 43 -0.64 -12.73 -19.22
CA VAL A 43 -0.82 -11.98 -17.97
C VAL A 43 0.04 -12.59 -16.87
N PHE A 44 0.79 -11.74 -16.17
CA PHE A 44 1.49 -12.07 -14.93
C PHE A 44 0.77 -11.44 -13.74
N VAL A 45 0.40 -12.25 -12.74
CA VAL A 45 -0.29 -11.78 -11.54
C VAL A 45 0.71 -11.51 -10.43
N GLY A 46 1.06 -10.24 -10.27
CA GLY A 46 1.98 -9.74 -9.24
C GLY A 46 1.30 -8.90 -8.15
N SER A 47 0.05 -9.18 -7.78
CA SER A 47 -0.76 -8.34 -6.87
C SER A 47 -0.27 -8.30 -5.41
N GLY A 48 0.67 -9.17 -5.04
CA GLY A 48 1.20 -9.26 -3.68
C GLY A 48 0.17 -9.71 -2.63
N ALA A 49 0.47 -9.44 -1.36
CA ALA A 49 -0.38 -9.78 -0.21
C ALA A 49 -0.75 -8.53 0.60
N GLY A 50 -1.54 -7.64 0.00
CA GLY A 50 -1.84 -6.31 0.55
C GLY A 50 -2.96 -6.23 1.58
N LEU A 51 -3.73 -7.31 1.80
CA LEU A 51 -4.83 -7.30 2.78
C LEU A 51 -4.29 -7.49 4.21
N PRO A 52 -4.70 -6.63 5.17
CA PRO A 52 -4.31 -6.83 6.56
C PRO A 52 -4.99 -8.07 7.16
N LYS A 53 -4.32 -8.69 8.12
CA LYS A 53 -4.87 -9.79 8.91
C LYS A 53 -5.35 -9.27 10.26
N PHE A 54 -6.66 -9.32 10.49
CA PHE A 54 -7.27 -8.99 11.78
C PHE A 54 -7.27 -10.20 12.72
N MET A 55 -7.26 -9.95 14.03
CA MET A 55 -7.15 -10.99 15.06
C MET A 55 -8.50 -11.57 15.48
N GLY A 56 -9.61 -10.88 15.20
CA GLY A 56 -10.96 -11.30 15.60
C GLY A 56 -11.20 -11.17 17.11
N ILE A 57 -10.52 -10.22 17.78
CA ILE A 57 -10.57 -10.08 19.24
C ILE A 57 -11.46 -8.91 19.68
N PRO A 58 -12.06 -8.96 20.88
CA PRO A 58 -12.84 -7.85 21.41
C PRO A 58 -12.02 -6.54 21.45
N GLY A 59 -12.63 -5.45 20.97
CA GLY A 59 -12.01 -4.12 20.95
C GLY A 59 -11.12 -3.82 19.75
N GLU A 60 -10.99 -4.73 18.78
CA GLU A 60 -10.15 -4.50 17.58
C GLU A 60 -10.64 -3.37 16.66
N ASN A 61 -11.88 -2.91 16.84
CA ASN A 61 -12.50 -1.81 16.09
C ASN A 61 -12.67 -0.53 16.93
N PHE A 62 -12.02 -0.42 18.09
CA PHE A 62 -12.07 0.81 18.88
C PHE A 62 -11.28 1.95 18.22
N ASN A 63 -11.67 3.19 18.52
CA ASN A 63 -10.94 4.37 18.06
C ASN A 63 -9.48 4.32 18.51
N GLY A 64 -8.56 4.57 17.58
CA GLY A 64 -7.13 4.47 17.81
C GLY A 64 -6.53 3.07 17.62
N VAL A 65 -7.36 2.05 17.33
CA VAL A 65 -6.88 0.75 16.86
C VAL A 65 -6.94 0.74 15.33
N VAL A 66 -5.78 0.66 14.69
CA VAL A 66 -5.64 0.66 13.23
C VAL A 66 -4.72 -0.47 12.78
N SER A 67 -4.90 -0.94 11.55
CA SER A 67 -3.97 -1.90 10.98
C SER A 67 -2.62 -1.23 10.69
N ALA A 68 -1.52 -1.99 10.75
CA ALA A 68 -0.21 -1.46 10.39
C ALA A 68 -0.16 -0.99 8.92
N ASN A 69 -0.91 -1.65 8.03
CA ASN A 69 -1.01 -1.24 6.63
C ASN A 69 -1.65 0.14 6.51
N GLU A 70 -2.78 0.38 7.18
CA GLU A 70 -3.42 1.69 7.22
C GLU A 70 -2.48 2.77 7.77
N PHE A 71 -1.85 2.51 8.92
CA PHE A 71 -0.96 3.47 9.58
C PHE A 71 0.23 3.86 8.68
N LEU A 72 0.90 2.87 8.10
CA LEU A 72 2.05 3.10 7.23
C LEU A 72 1.67 3.69 5.87
N THR A 73 0.50 3.37 5.31
CA THR A 73 0.00 4.02 4.09
C THR A 73 -0.26 5.50 4.33
N ARG A 74 -0.95 5.87 5.43
CA ARG A 74 -1.17 7.27 5.80
C ARG A 74 0.16 8.01 5.96
N ASN A 75 1.12 7.41 6.67
CA ASN A 75 2.41 8.06 6.91
C ASN A 75 3.25 8.18 5.64
N ASN A 76 3.49 7.07 4.93
CA ASN A 76 4.51 7.00 3.88
C ASN A 76 3.97 7.44 2.51
N LEU A 77 2.75 7.05 2.15
CA LEU A 77 2.17 7.35 0.84
C LEU A 77 1.41 8.68 0.85
N MET A 78 0.70 8.96 1.94
CA MET A 78 -0.12 10.17 2.05
C MET A 78 0.60 11.32 2.78
N ALA A 79 1.86 11.11 3.19
CA ALA A 79 2.68 12.08 3.91
C ALA A 79 1.99 12.69 5.16
N ALA A 80 1.18 11.90 5.88
CA ALA A 80 0.36 12.40 6.99
C ALA A 80 1.14 12.93 8.20
N TYR A 81 2.46 12.71 8.25
CA TYR A 81 3.35 13.35 9.23
C TYR A 81 3.55 14.85 8.97
N SER A 82 3.32 15.31 7.72
CA SER A 82 3.45 16.71 7.34
C SER A 82 2.18 17.48 7.72
N PRO A 83 2.30 18.69 8.31
CA PRO A 83 1.15 19.53 8.60
C PRO A 83 0.41 20.01 7.34
N ASP A 84 1.06 19.94 6.18
CA ASP A 84 0.49 20.35 4.89
C ASP A 84 -0.29 19.22 4.19
N SER A 85 -0.34 18.01 4.78
CA SER A 85 -1.11 16.89 4.21
C SER A 85 -2.58 16.99 4.60
N ASP A 86 -3.46 16.76 3.61
CA ASP A 86 -4.91 16.63 3.84
C ASP A 86 -5.27 15.35 4.62
N THR A 87 -4.37 14.36 4.66
CA THR A 87 -4.62 13.08 5.32
C THR A 87 -4.19 13.13 6.78
N PRO A 88 -5.10 13.00 7.75
CA PRO A 88 -4.73 12.98 9.16
C PRO A 88 -4.15 11.62 9.56
N ILE A 89 -3.22 11.66 10.52
CA ILE A 89 -2.77 10.51 11.30
C ILE A 89 -2.81 10.85 12.78
N TYR A 90 -3.43 9.99 13.58
CA TYR A 90 -3.55 10.18 15.03
C TYR A 90 -2.55 9.28 15.75
N VAL A 91 -1.72 9.89 16.60
CA VAL A 91 -0.77 9.17 17.45
C VAL A 91 -0.98 9.61 18.91
N GLY A 92 -1.32 8.64 19.77
CA GLY A 92 -1.49 8.89 21.19
C GLY A 92 -0.14 9.08 21.90
N ARG A 93 -0.17 9.56 23.15
CA ARG A 93 1.05 9.71 23.99
C ARG A 93 1.73 8.38 24.32
N ARG A 94 0.98 7.28 24.26
CA ARG A 94 1.45 5.91 24.48
C ARG A 94 0.84 5.03 23.40
N VAL A 95 1.69 4.30 22.69
CA VAL A 95 1.32 3.45 21.56
C VAL A 95 1.76 2.02 21.86
N ALA A 96 0.93 1.06 21.48
CA ALA A 96 1.27 -0.36 21.50
C ALA A 96 1.24 -0.89 20.06
N VAL A 97 2.30 -1.58 19.65
CA VAL A 97 2.38 -2.26 18.36
C VAL A 97 2.31 -3.76 18.62
N VAL A 98 1.35 -4.42 17.97
CA VAL A 98 1.12 -5.87 18.14
C VAL A 98 1.74 -6.61 16.95
N GLY A 99 2.89 -7.25 17.19
CA GLY A 99 3.64 -8.00 16.19
C GLY A 99 5.15 -7.96 16.48
N GLY A 100 5.94 -8.72 15.73
CA GLY A 100 7.40 -8.78 15.89
C GLY A 100 8.20 -8.86 14.59
N GLY A 101 7.55 -8.64 13.44
CA GLY A 101 8.22 -8.61 12.13
C GLY A 101 8.64 -7.19 11.71
N ASN A 102 9.18 -7.09 10.49
CA ASN A 102 9.62 -5.80 9.93
C ASN A 102 8.50 -4.73 9.94
N VAL A 103 7.27 -5.12 9.59
CA VAL A 103 6.11 -4.22 9.60
C VAL A 103 5.84 -3.66 11.01
N ALA A 104 6.01 -4.48 12.06
CA ALA A 104 5.86 -4.02 13.43
C ALA A 104 6.96 -3.03 13.82
N MET A 105 8.20 -3.28 13.41
CA MET A 105 9.32 -2.37 13.64
C MET A 105 9.20 -1.06 12.87
N ASP A 106 8.73 -1.10 11.62
CA ASP A 106 8.49 0.09 10.82
C ASP A 106 7.37 0.94 11.43
N ALA A 107 6.27 0.32 11.87
CA ALA A 107 5.19 1.00 12.57
C ALA A 107 5.64 1.60 13.92
N ALA A 108 6.52 0.92 14.66
CA ALA A 108 7.01 1.41 15.95
C ALA A 108 8.01 2.57 15.84
N ARG A 109 8.69 2.71 14.71
CA ARG A 109 9.71 3.75 14.46
C ARG A 109 9.17 4.99 13.75
N THR A 110 7.97 4.88 13.18
CA THR A 110 7.25 5.96 12.50
C THR A 110 6.55 6.83 13.52
#